data_AF-A0AAQ4ESW9-F1
#
_entry.id   AF-A0AAQ4ESW9-F1
#
_cell.length_a   1.000
_cell.length_b   1.000
_cell.length_c   1.000
_cell.angle_alpha   90.00
_cell.angle_beta   90.00
_cell.angle_gamma   90.00
#
_symmetry.space_group_name_H-M   'P 1'
#
loop_
_entity.id
_entity.type
_entity.pdbx_description
1 polymer ?
#
loop_
_entity_poly.entity_id
_entity_poly.type
_entity_poly.pdbx_seq_one_letter_code
_entity_poly.pdbx_strand_id
1 'polypeptide(L)'
;MSSGDLLRFALDLQHRYNLAFFTAVEYEPGTPITISRNHLRLQNYRHSCVETCFGVALSVVNAHFGTNYTLEQIEDWDRRLPGGSDAASKAEVTPEELRDAFNGLDISQLKAILQEFSIDLDTGTPIYAEAKEVTLQEIRLMWNTSSQPFSLCHMIMTVALKAVSVMQLFTVVTFPSMRAASICKSHGTEFQELWRRTHVAFLTSEKKNVQLRNVFEATRQAFTIYAPLRKIMKDGNDTAKFDAMVANISLLLPIDLILRDVAAPNLSTQGFVRNYFRALSFEFDVRTVKSRRGSVVIRDGFHYEARSQVAFVNDTALYVPASMFGLLSGNNTDPLLADAPGLGSRMAATIWLKVITSEMWSSQTHQAILQHR
;
A
#
# COMPACT_ATOMS: atom_id res chain seq x y z
N MET A 1 28.61 11.43 0.66
CA MET A 1 27.34 10.83 1.13
C MET A 1 27.64 9.39 1.49
N SER A 2 27.18 8.89 2.63
CA SER A 2 27.35 7.47 2.98
C SER A 2 26.27 6.60 2.32
N SER A 3 26.49 5.28 2.22
CA SER A 3 25.47 4.32 1.78
C SER A 3 24.19 4.42 2.62
N GLY A 4 24.32 4.69 3.92
CA GLY A 4 23.20 4.90 4.83
C GLY A 4 22.42 6.18 4.52
N ASP A 5 23.09 7.27 4.15
CA ASP A 5 22.42 8.52 3.76
C ASP A 5 21.62 8.34 2.45
N LEU A 6 22.18 7.62 1.47
CA LEU A 6 21.47 7.29 0.23
C LEU A 6 20.25 6.42 0.51
N LEU A 7 20.37 5.45 1.42
CA LEU A 7 19.24 4.61 1.83
C LEU A 7 18.15 5.40 2.54
N ARG A 8 18.52 6.28 3.49
CA ARG A 8 17.56 7.18 4.14
C ARG A 8 16.85 8.06 3.13
N PHE A 9 17.56 8.62 2.16
CA PHE A 9 16.96 9.43 1.10
C PHE A 9 16.00 8.60 0.23
N ALA A 10 16.40 7.41 -0.19
CA ALA A 10 15.56 6.51 -0.98
C ALA A 10 14.28 6.10 -0.22
N LEU A 11 14.41 5.77 1.07
CA LEU A 11 13.29 5.48 1.95
C LEU A 11 12.40 6.69 2.14
N ASP A 12 12.95 7.89 2.36
CA ASP A 12 12.17 9.11 2.49
C ASP A 12 11.33 9.38 1.24
N LEU A 13 11.91 9.24 0.04
CA LEU A 13 11.18 9.38 -1.22
C LEU A 13 10.11 8.29 -1.41
N GLN A 14 10.45 7.03 -1.13
CA GLN A 14 9.51 5.92 -1.23
C GLN A 14 8.33 6.12 -0.29
N HIS A 15 8.61 6.39 0.98
CA HIS A 15 7.60 6.48 2.00
C HIS A 15 6.73 7.73 1.86
N ARG A 16 7.33 8.91 1.65
CA ARG A 16 6.59 10.18 1.54
C ARG A 16 5.90 10.38 0.22
N TYR A 17 6.48 9.89 -0.88
CA TYR A 17 5.99 10.21 -2.22
C TYR A 17 5.56 8.98 -3.04
N ASN A 18 5.59 7.79 -2.42
CA ASN A 18 5.27 6.52 -3.09
C ASN A 18 6.14 6.31 -4.34
N LEU A 19 7.40 6.74 -4.26
CA LEU A 19 8.40 6.60 -5.31
C LEU A 19 9.31 5.43 -4.98
N ALA A 20 8.91 4.26 -5.43
CA ALA A 20 9.52 3.02 -5.05
C ALA A 20 10.83 2.75 -5.79
N PHE A 21 11.95 2.97 -5.10
CA PHE A 21 13.28 2.52 -5.51
C PHE A 21 13.63 1.16 -4.89
N PHE A 22 13.08 0.92 -3.70
CA PHE A 22 13.24 -0.24 -2.85
C PHE A 22 12.00 -0.25 -1.97
N THR A 23 11.31 -1.39 -1.82
CA THR A 23 10.23 -1.49 -0.84
C THR A 23 10.60 -2.56 0.16
N ALA A 24 10.92 -2.17 1.40
CA ALA A 24 10.81 -3.06 2.54
C ALA A 24 9.33 -3.15 2.89
N VAL A 25 8.67 -4.23 2.46
CA VAL A 25 7.31 -4.53 2.91
C VAL A 25 7.45 -5.36 4.18
N GLU A 26 7.16 -4.73 5.31
CA GLU A 26 6.73 -5.44 6.50
C GLU A 26 5.24 -5.70 6.33
N TYR A 27 4.84 -6.98 6.27
CA TYR A 27 3.43 -7.32 6.11
C TYR A 27 2.72 -7.13 7.45
N GLU A 28 3.31 -7.64 8.54
CA GLU A 28 2.92 -7.52 9.96
C GLU A 28 4.15 -7.33 10.88
N PRO A 29 4.01 -6.73 12.09
CA PRO A 29 5.01 -6.79 13.15
C PRO A 29 5.51 -8.21 13.41
N GLY A 30 6.82 -8.43 13.24
CA GLY A 30 7.45 -9.75 13.40
C GLY A 30 7.39 -10.64 12.15
N THR A 31 6.77 -10.19 11.05
CA THR A 31 6.91 -10.89 9.75
C THR A 31 8.22 -10.54 9.07
N PRO A 32 8.70 -11.43 8.18
CA PRO A 32 9.90 -11.16 7.42
C PRO A 32 9.77 -9.91 6.54
N ILE A 33 10.82 -9.10 6.50
CA ILE A 33 10.89 -8.00 5.54
C ILE A 33 11.08 -8.61 4.15
N THR A 34 10.22 -8.25 3.20
CA THR A 34 10.53 -8.50 1.78
C THR A 34 11.09 -7.25 1.16
N ILE A 35 12.27 -7.35 0.57
CA ILE A 35 12.84 -6.37 -0.35
C ILE A 35 12.25 -6.66 -1.72
N SER A 36 11.25 -5.85 -2.10
CA SER A 36 10.61 -5.95 -3.40
C SER A 36 11.29 -5.03 -4.42
N ARG A 37 11.34 -5.52 -5.65
CA ARG A 37 11.72 -4.71 -6.81
C ARG A 37 10.56 -3.79 -7.12
N ASN A 38 10.84 -2.51 -7.36
CA ASN A 38 9.78 -1.64 -7.82
C ASN A 38 10.30 -0.77 -8.96
N HIS A 39 9.60 -0.87 -10.09
CA HIS A 39 10.12 -0.50 -11.39
C HIS A 39 9.97 1.00 -11.64
N LEU A 40 10.85 1.79 -11.04
CA LEU A 40 11.11 3.15 -11.50
C LEU A 40 12.34 3.13 -12.38
N ARG A 41 12.15 2.69 -13.62
CA ARG A 41 13.10 2.95 -14.71
C ARG A 41 12.71 4.23 -15.40
N LEU A 42 13.68 5.06 -15.77
CA LEU A 42 13.40 6.24 -16.61
C LEU A 42 12.68 5.83 -17.91
N GLN A 43 12.97 4.63 -18.42
CA GLN A 43 12.31 4.06 -19.58
C GLN A 43 10.78 3.92 -19.41
N ASN A 44 10.28 3.63 -18.21
CA ASN A 44 8.84 3.51 -17.95
C ASN A 44 8.11 4.87 -18.10
N TYR A 45 8.84 5.97 -17.99
CA TYR A 45 8.32 7.33 -18.17
C TYR A 45 8.42 7.83 -19.61
N ARG A 46 9.13 7.14 -20.52
CA ARG A 46 9.26 7.58 -21.94
C ARG A 46 7.93 7.60 -22.69
N HIS A 47 6.96 6.78 -22.30
CA HIS A 47 5.63 6.76 -22.94
C HIS A 47 4.71 7.90 -22.48
N SER A 48 4.97 8.47 -21.30
CA SER A 48 4.14 9.50 -20.67
C SER A 48 4.81 10.88 -20.64
N CYS A 49 6.11 10.95 -20.94
CA CYS A 49 6.90 12.16 -20.96
C CYS A 49 7.80 12.22 -22.21
N VAL A 50 7.65 13.28 -22.99
CA VAL A 50 8.54 13.60 -24.13
C VAL A 50 9.95 13.93 -23.60
N GLU A 51 11.00 13.81 -24.43
CA GLU A 51 12.40 14.16 -24.11
C GLU A 51 12.56 15.49 -23.33
N THR A 52 11.68 16.45 -23.59
CA THR A 52 11.62 17.75 -22.89
C THR A 52 11.45 17.61 -21.38
N CYS A 53 10.68 16.63 -20.88
CA CYS A 53 10.52 16.40 -19.44
C CYS A 53 11.81 15.99 -18.77
N PHE A 54 12.51 15.04 -19.39
CA PHE A 54 13.77 14.51 -18.89
C PHE A 54 14.84 15.60 -18.91
N GLY A 55 14.88 16.39 -19.99
CA GLY A 55 15.76 17.56 -20.09
C GLY A 55 15.49 18.60 -19.00
N VAL A 56 14.23 18.92 -18.71
CA VAL A 56 13.86 19.86 -17.62
C VAL A 56 14.21 19.28 -16.26
N ALA A 57 13.85 18.03 -15.98
CA ALA A 57 14.17 17.36 -14.72
C ALA A 57 15.69 17.36 -14.47
N LEU A 58 16.47 16.94 -15.46
CA LEU A 58 17.94 16.93 -15.40
C LEU A 58 18.53 18.34 -15.24
N SER A 59 17.97 19.34 -15.93
CA SER A 59 18.41 20.74 -15.80
C SER A 59 18.18 21.26 -14.38
N VAL A 60 17.05 20.92 -13.75
CA VAL A 60 16.79 21.25 -12.34
C VAL A 60 17.80 20.57 -11.43
N VAL A 61 18.11 19.28 -11.65
CA VAL A 61 19.13 18.57 -10.85
C VAL A 61 20.50 19.26 -11.01
N ASN A 62 20.94 19.48 -12.24
CA ASN A 62 22.22 20.12 -12.52
C ASN A 62 22.33 21.52 -11.90
N ALA A 63 21.29 22.35 -12.05
CA ALA A 63 21.27 23.70 -11.49
C ALA A 63 21.26 23.70 -9.95
N HIS A 64 20.52 22.78 -9.32
CA HIS A 64 20.36 22.78 -7.86
C HIS A 64 21.51 22.12 -7.12
N PHE A 65 22.11 21.07 -7.71
CA PHE A 65 23.18 20.29 -7.08
C PHE A 65 24.56 20.59 -7.65
N GLY A 66 24.69 21.52 -8.59
CA GLY A 66 25.97 21.92 -9.19
C GLY A 66 26.61 20.80 -10.02
N THR A 67 25.80 19.92 -10.62
CA THR A 67 26.26 18.80 -11.45
C THR A 67 26.17 19.16 -12.94
N ASN A 68 26.89 18.42 -13.78
CA ASN A 68 26.87 18.58 -15.24
C ASN A 68 26.55 17.26 -15.94
N TYR A 69 25.60 16.49 -15.40
CA TYR A 69 25.21 15.22 -16.01
C TYR A 69 24.44 15.45 -17.31
N THR A 70 24.70 14.61 -18.31
CA THR A 70 23.90 14.56 -19.54
C THR A 70 22.83 13.48 -19.43
N LEU A 71 21.75 13.63 -20.20
CA LEU A 71 20.68 12.63 -20.21
C LEU A 71 21.22 11.26 -20.64
N GLU A 72 22.12 11.24 -21.63
CA GLU A 72 22.79 10.03 -22.11
C GLU A 72 23.56 9.30 -20.99
N GLN A 73 24.27 10.04 -20.13
CA GLN A 73 24.98 9.44 -18.99
C GLN A 73 24.02 8.78 -17.99
N ILE A 74 22.90 9.43 -17.69
CA ILE A 74 21.90 8.88 -16.77
C ILE A 74 21.19 7.68 -17.40
N GLU A 75 20.83 7.75 -18.68
CA GLU A 75 20.19 6.65 -19.40
C GLU A 75 21.13 5.46 -19.59
N ASP A 76 22.43 5.69 -19.81
CA ASP A 76 23.43 4.63 -19.87
C ASP A 76 23.62 3.94 -18.52
N TRP A 77 23.54 4.70 -17.43
CA TRP A 77 23.48 4.14 -16.09
C TRP A 77 22.19 3.35 -15.83
N ASP A 78 21.01 3.89 -16.16
CA ASP A 78 19.71 3.22 -16.00
C ASP A 78 19.64 1.90 -16.79
N ARG A 79 20.22 1.87 -18.00
CA ARG A 79 20.32 0.66 -18.85
C ARG A 79 21.13 -0.48 -18.19
N ARG A 80 22.02 -0.17 -17.25
CA ARG A 80 22.81 -1.18 -16.52
C ARG A 80 22.01 -1.84 -15.38
N LEU A 81 20.87 -1.28 -14.96
CA LEU A 81 20.01 -1.91 -13.97
C LEU A 81 19.46 -3.22 -14.56
N PRO A 82 19.52 -4.34 -13.82
CA PRO A 82 19.15 -5.64 -14.36
C PRO A 82 17.65 -5.70 -14.65
N GLY A 83 17.27 -6.26 -15.82
CA GLY A 83 15.90 -6.32 -16.34
C GLY A 83 14.88 -6.99 -15.43
N GLY A 84 13.59 -6.84 -15.74
CA GLY A 84 12.51 -7.53 -15.03
C GLY A 84 12.67 -9.05 -15.10
N SER A 85 12.58 -9.73 -13.95
CA SER A 85 12.33 -11.16 -13.88
C SER A 85 11.02 -11.35 -13.13
N ASP A 86 10.26 -12.39 -13.47
CA ASP A 86 8.98 -12.68 -12.84
C ASP A 86 9.13 -12.70 -11.32
N ALA A 87 8.36 -11.86 -10.63
CA ALA A 87 8.33 -11.67 -9.17
C ALA A 87 7.82 -12.91 -8.39
N ALA A 88 7.83 -14.08 -9.03
CA ALA A 88 7.28 -15.33 -8.50
C ALA A 88 8.20 -16.00 -7.46
N SER A 89 9.50 -15.65 -7.42
CA SER A 89 10.43 -16.21 -6.42
C SER A 89 10.78 -15.19 -5.33
N LYS A 90 10.65 -15.60 -4.07
CA LYS A 90 11.16 -14.91 -2.89
C LYS A 90 12.16 -15.82 -2.20
N ALA A 91 13.31 -15.30 -1.81
CA ALA A 91 14.32 -16.08 -1.09
C ALA A 91 14.95 -15.25 0.02
N GLU A 92 15.32 -15.92 1.11
CA GLU A 92 15.98 -15.30 2.25
C GLU A 92 17.37 -14.78 1.85
N VAL A 93 17.72 -13.61 2.38
CA VAL A 93 18.99 -12.92 2.16
C VAL A 93 19.80 -12.97 3.44
N THR A 94 21.05 -13.43 3.34
CA THR A 94 21.94 -13.49 4.49
C THR A 94 22.47 -12.10 4.87
N PRO A 95 22.91 -11.90 6.13
CA PRO A 95 23.54 -10.65 6.54
C PRO A 95 24.74 -10.25 5.69
N GLU A 96 25.52 -11.22 5.20
CA GLU A 96 26.69 -11.00 4.35
C GLU A 96 26.30 -10.52 2.96
N GLU A 97 25.27 -11.13 2.37
CA GLU A 97 24.72 -10.72 1.06
C GLU A 97 24.14 -9.31 1.12
N LEU A 98 23.43 -8.96 2.20
CA LEU A 98 22.93 -7.60 2.43
C LEU A 98 24.07 -6.60 2.58
N ARG A 99 25.09 -6.94 3.38
CA ARG A 99 26.24 -6.05 3.62
C ARG A 99 27.01 -5.79 2.34
N ASP A 100 27.22 -6.82 1.53
CA ASP A 100 27.83 -6.69 0.21
C ASP A 100 26.96 -5.84 -0.72
N ALA A 101 25.64 -6.07 -0.73
CA ALA A 101 24.72 -5.33 -1.58
C ALA A 101 24.68 -3.83 -1.27
N PHE A 102 24.60 -3.45 0.00
CA PHE A 102 24.55 -2.05 0.43
C PHE A 102 25.94 -1.42 0.64
N ASN A 103 26.98 -1.96 0.01
CA ASN A 103 28.34 -1.41 0.02
C ASN A 103 28.84 -1.15 1.46
N GLY A 104 28.75 -2.19 2.30
CA GLY A 104 29.27 -2.21 3.66
C GLY A 104 28.27 -1.85 4.77
N LEU A 105 27.02 -1.53 4.46
CA LEU A 105 25.98 -1.29 5.47
C LEU A 105 25.64 -2.61 6.17
N ASP A 106 25.93 -2.73 7.47
CA ASP A 106 25.59 -3.94 8.21
C ASP A 106 24.08 -4.04 8.51
N ILE A 107 23.63 -5.23 8.90
CA ILE A 107 22.21 -5.49 9.17
C ILE A 107 21.67 -4.65 10.34
N SER A 108 22.51 -4.33 11.33
CA SER A 108 22.11 -3.50 12.48
C SER A 108 21.88 -2.06 12.05
N GLN A 109 22.73 -1.53 11.16
CA GLN A 109 22.57 -0.21 10.56
C GLN A 109 21.35 -0.14 9.64
N LEU A 110 21.11 -1.16 8.82
CA LEU A 110 19.89 -1.27 8.01
C LEU A 110 18.65 -1.26 8.91
N LYS A 111 18.62 -2.08 9.96
CA LYS A 111 17.51 -2.12 10.93
C LYS A 111 17.31 -0.77 11.61
N ALA A 112 18.39 -0.11 12.07
CA ALA A 112 18.32 1.20 12.68
C ALA A 112 17.72 2.25 11.71
N ILE A 113 18.12 2.23 10.44
CA ILE A 113 17.55 3.10 9.42
C ILE A 113 16.06 2.80 9.22
N LEU A 114 15.67 1.53 9.07
CA LEU A 114 14.26 1.15 8.88
C LEU A 114 13.39 1.54 10.09
N GLN A 115 13.92 1.45 11.32
CA GLN A 115 13.26 1.91 12.53
C GLN A 115 13.00 3.43 12.54
N GLU A 116 13.87 4.25 11.92
CA GLU A 116 13.61 5.69 11.72
C GLU A 116 12.29 5.93 10.96
N PHE A 117 11.94 5.02 10.05
CA PHE A 117 10.70 5.02 9.26
C PHE A 117 9.55 4.23 9.90
N SER A 118 9.69 3.82 11.17
CA SER A 118 8.69 3.06 11.94
C SER A 118 8.33 1.71 11.32
N ILE A 119 9.35 1.04 10.77
CA ILE A 119 9.34 -0.38 10.42
C ILE A 119 9.98 -1.09 11.62
N ASP A 120 9.21 -1.89 12.36
CA ASP A 120 9.65 -2.47 13.62
C ASP A 120 10.33 -3.82 13.35
N LEU A 121 11.56 -3.98 13.81
CA LEU A 121 12.37 -5.13 13.46
C LEU A 121 12.97 -5.74 14.71
N ASP A 122 12.41 -6.88 15.09
CA ASP A 122 13.06 -7.75 16.06
C ASP A 122 14.43 -8.17 15.53
N THR A 123 15.38 -8.37 16.44
CA THR A 123 16.76 -8.73 16.08
C THR A 123 16.85 -10.03 15.28
N GLY A 124 15.84 -10.92 15.40
CA GLY A 124 15.74 -12.18 14.65
C GLY A 124 14.90 -12.15 13.37
N THR A 125 14.30 -11.02 12.98
CA THR A 125 13.44 -10.98 11.78
C THR A 125 14.25 -11.29 10.51
N PRO A 126 13.90 -12.36 9.77
CA PRO A 126 14.58 -12.69 8.51
C PRO A 126 14.23 -11.67 7.42
N ILE A 127 15.14 -11.50 6.46
CA ILE A 127 14.98 -10.58 5.33
C ILE A 127 14.94 -11.42 4.06
N TYR A 128 13.93 -11.20 3.23
CA TYR A 128 13.74 -11.84 1.93
C TYR A 128 13.94 -10.82 0.82
N ALA A 129 14.26 -11.30 -0.38
CA ALA A 129 14.24 -10.49 -1.59
C ALA A 129 13.43 -11.20 -2.68
N GLU A 130 12.56 -10.46 -3.35
CA GLU A 130 11.94 -10.90 -4.60
C GLU A 130 13.00 -11.02 -5.68
N ALA A 131 12.98 -12.10 -6.47
CA ALA A 131 14.01 -12.37 -7.47
C ALA A 131 15.43 -12.11 -6.93
N LYS A 132 15.74 -12.69 -5.76
CA LYS A 132 16.87 -12.36 -4.87
C LYS A 132 18.13 -11.88 -5.59
N GLU A 133 18.69 -12.69 -6.50
CA GLU A 133 19.94 -12.34 -7.19
C GLU A 133 19.86 -11.04 -7.98
N VAL A 134 18.74 -10.83 -8.66
CA VAL A 134 18.50 -9.63 -9.46
C VAL A 134 18.35 -8.41 -8.57
N THR A 135 17.59 -8.54 -7.48
CA THR A 135 17.41 -7.46 -6.49
C THR A 135 18.72 -7.08 -5.83
N LEU A 136 19.54 -8.05 -5.42
CA LEU A 136 20.85 -7.78 -4.83
C LEU A 136 21.80 -7.13 -5.84
N GLN A 137 21.78 -7.55 -7.10
CA GLN A 137 22.55 -6.88 -8.17
C GLN A 137 22.11 -5.43 -8.40
N GLU A 138 20.80 -5.16 -8.37
CA GLU A 138 20.23 -3.83 -8.51
C GLU A 138 20.69 -2.91 -7.35
N ILE A 139 20.60 -3.41 -6.11
CA ILE A 139 21.08 -2.70 -4.92
C ILE A 139 22.59 -2.46 -5.01
N ARG A 140 23.39 -3.48 -5.36
CA ARG A 140 24.85 -3.33 -5.56
C ARG A 140 25.16 -2.21 -6.55
N LEU A 141 24.47 -2.18 -7.69
CA LEU A 141 24.71 -1.16 -8.70
C LEU A 141 24.34 0.24 -8.18
N MET A 142 23.24 0.37 -7.44
CA MET A 142 22.77 1.65 -6.92
C MET A 142 23.58 2.19 -5.73
N TRP A 143 24.08 1.31 -4.85
CA TRP A 143 24.80 1.70 -3.62
C TRP A 143 26.33 1.66 -3.75
N ASN A 144 26.87 1.13 -4.84
CA ASN A 144 28.30 1.23 -5.14
C ASN A 144 28.77 2.68 -5.21
N THR A 145 29.86 3.02 -4.52
CA THR A 145 30.47 4.35 -4.41
C THR A 145 30.57 5.10 -5.75
N SER A 146 30.95 4.43 -6.84
CA SER A 146 31.09 5.07 -8.15
C SER A 146 29.74 5.39 -8.83
N SER A 147 28.68 4.68 -8.46
CA SER A 147 27.33 4.85 -8.98
C SER A 147 26.44 5.75 -8.13
N GLN A 148 26.74 5.94 -6.84
CA GLN A 148 25.90 6.73 -5.92
C GLN A 148 25.48 8.11 -6.46
N PRO A 149 26.35 8.89 -7.16
CA PRO A 149 25.92 10.16 -7.74
C PRO A 149 24.86 10.00 -8.83
N PHE A 150 24.95 8.94 -9.64
CA PHE A 150 23.96 8.60 -10.67
C PHE A 150 22.65 8.10 -10.03
N SER A 151 22.74 7.26 -8.99
CA SER A 151 21.57 6.82 -8.22
C SER A 151 20.82 7.99 -7.59
N LEU A 152 21.54 8.93 -6.99
CA LEU A 152 20.98 10.15 -6.42
C LEU A 152 20.32 11.02 -7.50
N CYS A 153 21.02 11.26 -8.61
CA CYS A 153 20.49 12.00 -9.75
C CYS A 153 19.19 11.35 -10.27
N HIS A 154 19.20 10.03 -10.45
CA HIS A 154 18.05 9.25 -10.88
C HIS A 154 16.86 9.37 -9.90
N MET A 155 17.11 9.27 -8.59
CA MET A 155 16.08 9.45 -7.55
C MET A 155 15.45 10.85 -7.60
N ILE A 156 16.26 11.90 -7.73
CA ILE A 156 15.79 13.28 -7.82
C ILE A 156 15.02 13.51 -9.13
N MET A 157 15.55 13.00 -10.26
CA MET A 157 14.87 13.07 -11.55
C MET A 157 13.50 12.40 -11.50
N THR A 158 13.37 11.29 -10.77
CA THR A 158 12.09 10.60 -10.59
C THR A 158 11.07 11.46 -9.84
N VAL A 159 11.48 12.18 -8.80
CA VAL A 159 10.63 13.16 -8.11
C VAL A 159 10.21 14.29 -9.05
N ALA A 160 11.17 14.81 -9.83
CA ALA A 160 10.91 15.87 -10.80
C ALA A 160 9.95 15.38 -11.91
N LEU A 161 10.12 14.17 -12.43
CA LEU A 161 9.22 13.56 -13.41
C LEU A 161 7.83 13.29 -12.84
N LYS A 162 7.73 12.89 -11.57
CA LYS A 162 6.44 12.80 -10.87
C LYS A 162 5.77 14.19 -10.79
N ALA A 163 6.52 15.24 -10.47
CA ALA A 163 6.00 16.61 -10.48
C ALA A 163 5.54 17.06 -11.87
N VAL A 164 6.35 16.77 -12.91
CA VAL A 164 6.06 17.12 -14.30
C VAL A 164 4.86 16.34 -14.85
N SER A 165 4.74 15.05 -14.57
CA SER A 165 3.57 14.25 -15.01
C SER A 165 2.27 14.76 -14.40
N VAL A 166 2.31 15.15 -13.13
CA VAL A 166 1.20 15.80 -12.42
C VAL A 166 0.86 17.16 -13.02
N MET A 167 1.82 17.88 -13.62
CA MET A 167 1.56 19.14 -14.35
C MET A 167 1.08 18.91 -15.80
N GLN A 168 1.69 17.98 -16.53
CA GLN A 168 1.44 17.76 -17.96
C GLN A 168 0.08 17.14 -18.27
N LEU A 169 -0.45 16.32 -17.35
CA LEU A 169 -1.82 15.82 -17.47
C LEU A 169 -2.86 16.96 -17.53
N PHE A 170 -2.53 18.17 -17.03
CA PHE A 170 -3.38 19.36 -17.17
C PHE A 170 -3.14 20.15 -18.46
N THR A 171 -1.98 20.02 -19.12
CA THR A 171 -1.62 20.84 -20.28
C THR A 171 -1.83 20.15 -21.63
N VAL A 172 -1.84 18.82 -21.69
CA VAL A 172 -1.86 18.05 -22.96
C VAL A 172 -3.28 17.79 -23.53
N VAL A 173 -4.37 18.11 -22.81
CA VAL A 173 -5.71 17.61 -23.19
C VAL A 173 -6.70 18.73 -23.56
N THR A 174 -7.04 18.77 -24.86
CA THR A 174 -7.95 19.69 -25.57
C THR A 174 -9.46 19.58 -25.21
N PHE A 175 -9.82 18.97 -24.06
CA PHE A 175 -11.22 18.86 -23.61
C PHE A 175 -11.35 19.18 -22.09
N PRO A 176 -11.78 20.41 -21.70
CA PRO A 176 -11.43 20.98 -20.39
C PRO A 176 -12.14 20.43 -19.14
N SER A 177 -13.44 20.09 -19.18
CA SER A 177 -14.23 19.99 -17.94
C SER A 177 -14.42 18.57 -17.38
N MET A 178 -14.76 17.59 -18.22
CA MET A 178 -15.01 16.21 -17.74
C MET A 178 -13.73 15.44 -17.41
N ARG A 179 -12.61 15.74 -18.07
CA ARG A 179 -11.34 15.03 -17.83
C ARG A 179 -10.52 15.60 -16.67
N ALA A 180 -10.57 16.92 -16.39
CA ALA A 180 -9.92 17.48 -15.21
C ALA A 180 -10.44 16.83 -13.92
N ALA A 181 -11.76 16.65 -13.81
CA ALA A 181 -12.37 15.93 -12.69
C ALA A 181 -11.92 14.47 -12.63
N SER A 182 -11.79 13.77 -13.77
CA SER A 182 -11.30 12.39 -13.83
C SER A 182 -9.81 12.26 -13.48
N ILE A 183 -8.97 13.20 -13.90
CA ILE A 183 -7.53 13.24 -13.59
C ILE A 183 -7.33 13.56 -12.11
N CYS A 184 -8.03 14.56 -11.58
CA CYS A 184 -8.06 14.84 -10.15
C CYS A 184 -8.60 13.64 -9.35
N LYS A 185 -9.60 12.92 -9.88
CA LYS A 185 -10.13 11.71 -9.26
C LYS A 185 -9.10 10.59 -9.25
N SER A 186 -8.34 10.41 -10.32
CA SER A 186 -7.24 9.44 -10.43
C SER A 186 -6.13 9.75 -9.42
N HIS A 187 -5.58 10.96 -9.41
CA HIS A 187 -4.58 11.36 -8.40
C HIS A 187 -5.13 11.33 -6.97
N GLY A 188 -6.42 11.60 -6.81
CA GLY A 188 -7.08 11.45 -5.52
C GLY A 188 -6.99 10.02 -4.96
N THR A 189 -6.89 8.96 -5.77
CA THR A 189 -6.70 7.60 -5.21
C THR A 189 -5.34 7.43 -4.53
N GLU A 190 -4.39 8.33 -4.73
CA GLU A 190 -3.11 8.31 -4.01
C GLU A 190 -3.27 8.86 -2.58
N PHE A 191 -4.36 9.58 -2.28
CA PHE A 191 -4.62 10.24 -0.99
C PHE A 191 -5.67 9.50 -0.15
N GLN A 192 -5.40 8.24 0.18
CA GLN A 192 -6.38 7.35 0.80
C GLN A 192 -6.88 7.82 2.17
N GLU A 193 -6.02 8.32 3.04
CA GLU A 193 -6.39 8.88 4.34
C GLU A 193 -7.17 10.19 4.20
N LEU A 194 -6.79 11.10 3.31
CA LEU A 194 -7.57 12.32 3.07
C LEU A 194 -8.98 11.98 2.57
N TRP A 195 -9.09 10.99 1.66
CA TRP A 195 -10.39 10.49 1.24
C TRP A 195 -11.15 9.81 2.35
N ARG A 196 -10.50 8.99 3.16
CA ARG A 196 -11.13 8.31 4.30
C ARG A 196 -11.73 9.33 5.26
N ARG A 197 -10.97 10.36 5.64
CA ARG A 197 -11.45 11.45 6.51
C ARG A 197 -12.62 12.20 5.91
N THR A 198 -12.53 12.53 4.63
CA THR A 198 -13.61 13.23 3.91
C THR A 198 -14.88 12.39 3.86
N HIS A 199 -14.79 11.14 3.40
CA HIS A 199 -15.95 10.25 3.33
C HIS A 199 -16.53 9.95 4.71
N VAL A 200 -15.70 9.80 5.75
CA VAL A 200 -16.21 9.62 7.11
C VAL A 200 -17.02 10.84 7.54
N ALA A 201 -16.49 12.04 7.34
CA ALA A 201 -17.19 13.27 7.70
C ALA A 201 -18.54 13.44 6.96
N PHE A 202 -18.62 13.04 5.68
CA PHE A 202 -19.82 13.24 4.86
C PHE A 202 -20.82 12.08 4.87
N LEU A 203 -20.35 10.84 4.95
CA LEU A 203 -21.19 9.65 4.73
C LEU A 203 -21.53 8.90 6.01
N THR A 204 -20.75 9.06 7.07
CA THR A 204 -20.96 8.33 8.32
C THR A 204 -21.80 9.15 9.30
N SER A 205 -22.52 8.45 10.16
CA SER A 205 -23.24 9.02 11.31
C SER A 205 -23.39 7.89 12.33
N GLU A 206 -23.66 8.24 13.59
CA GLU A 206 -23.85 7.22 14.63
C GLU A 206 -24.97 6.24 14.27
N LYS A 207 -26.09 6.75 13.75
CA LYS A 207 -27.20 5.92 13.25
C LYS A 207 -26.73 4.91 12.18
N LYS A 208 -25.95 5.37 11.20
CA LYS A 208 -25.44 4.51 10.13
C LYS A 208 -24.39 3.50 10.62
N ASN A 209 -23.58 3.87 11.62
CA ASN A 209 -22.63 2.95 12.26
C ASN A 209 -23.38 1.79 12.94
N VAL A 210 -24.42 2.10 13.72
CA VAL A 210 -25.27 1.08 14.37
C VAL A 210 -25.93 0.18 13.32
N GLN A 211 -26.47 0.77 12.26
CA GLN A 211 -27.11 0.02 11.17
C GLN A 211 -26.14 -0.98 10.50
N LEU A 212 -24.91 -0.56 10.18
CA LEU A 212 -23.89 -1.47 9.64
C LEU A 212 -23.47 -2.56 10.62
N ARG A 213 -23.34 -2.23 11.91
CA ARG A 213 -23.05 -3.23 12.95
C ARG A 213 -24.16 -4.29 13.00
N ASN A 214 -25.42 -3.88 12.92
CA ASN A 214 -26.55 -4.81 12.90
C ASN A 214 -26.55 -5.70 11.65
N VAL A 215 -26.26 -5.14 10.47
CA VAL A 215 -26.13 -5.92 9.22
C VAL A 215 -24.98 -6.92 9.33
N PHE A 216 -23.83 -6.49 9.87
CA PHE A 216 -22.68 -7.35 10.10
C PHE A 216 -23.01 -8.51 11.05
N GLU A 217 -23.61 -8.22 12.20
CA GLU A 217 -23.98 -9.26 13.17
C GLU A 217 -24.99 -10.25 12.59
N ALA A 218 -26.02 -9.78 11.87
CA ALA A 218 -26.97 -10.65 11.19
C ALA A 218 -26.27 -11.52 10.13
N THR A 219 -25.33 -10.95 9.38
CA THR A 219 -24.54 -11.67 8.36
C THR A 219 -23.67 -12.74 9.02
N ARG A 220 -22.97 -12.39 10.11
CA ARG A 220 -22.11 -13.30 10.88
C ARG A 220 -22.92 -14.48 11.44
N GLN A 221 -24.07 -14.21 12.05
CA GLN A 221 -24.98 -15.24 12.56
C GLN A 221 -25.49 -16.16 11.46
N ALA A 222 -25.91 -15.61 10.31
CA ALA A 222 -26.35 -16.39 9.17
C ALA A 222 -25.25 -17.32 8.64
N PHE A 223 -24.00 -16.84 8.64
CA PHE A 223 -22.83 -17.60 8.22
C PHE A 223 -22.52 -18.76 9.17
N THR A 224 -22.65 -18.55 10.49
CA THR A 224 -22.49 -19.61 11.49
C THR A 224 -23.50 -20.75 11.29
N ILE A 225 -24.74 -20.45 10.92
CA ILE A 225 -25.78 -21.47 10.73
C ILE A 225 -25.89 -21.97 9.28
N TYR A 226 -24.97 -21.58 8.39
CA TYR A 226 -25.03 -21.92 6.97
C TYR A 226 -24.83 -23.43 6.75
N ALA A 227 -25.93 -24.14 6.51
CA ALA A 227 -25.97 -25.59 6.43
C ALA A 227 -25.07 -26.21 5.35
N PRO A 228 -24.88 -25.62 4.15
CA PRO A 228 -23.96 -26.18 3.15
C PRO A 228 -22.51 -26.24 3.62
N LEU A 229 -22.04 -25.21 4.35
CA LEU A 229 -20.71 -25.20 4.96
C LEU A 229 -20.54 -26.31 6.00
N ARG A 230 -21.54 -26.44 6.88
CA ARG A 230 -21.54 -27.48 7.92
C ARG A 230 -21.57 -28.91 7.34
N LYS A 231 -22.10 -29.09 6.13
CA LYS A 231 -22.10 -30.39 5.44
C LYS A 231 -20.74 -30.77 4.86
N ILE A 232 -19.95 -29.79 4.43
CA ILE A 232 -18.61 -30.03 3.86
C ILE A 232 -17.54 -30.15 4.94
N MET A 233 -17.72 -29.48 6.08
CA MET A 233 -16.84 -29.58 7.26
C MET A 233 -17.22 -30.79 8.13
N LYS A 234 -16.87 -31.99 7.65
CA LYS A 234 -17.25 -33.26 8.32
C LYS A 234 -16.41 -33.59 9.57
N ASP A 235 -15.24 -32.98 9.71
CA ASP A 235 -14.42 -33.10 10.91
C ASP A 235 -14.93 -32.14 12.00
N GLY A 236 -15.17 -32.68 13.20
CA GLY A 236 -15.58 -31.88 14.36
C GLY A 236 -14.54 -30.81 14.73
N ASN A 237 -13.26 -31.06 14.45
CA ASN A 237 -12.18 -30.09 14.64
C ASN A 237 -12.28 -28.91 13.66
N ASP A 238 -12.52 -29.18 12.37
CA ASP A 238 -12.68 -28.13 11.35
C ASP A 238 -13.97 -27.31 11.57
N THR A 239 -15.03 -27.94 12.06
CA THR A 239 -16.27 -27.24 12.45
C THR A 239 -16.01 -26.28 13.62
N ALA A 240 -15.31 -26.73 14.67
CA ALA A 240 -14.97 -25.88 15.81
C ALA A 240 -14.04 -24.72 15.42
N LYS A 241 -13.04 -25.00 14.55
CA LYS A 241 -12.16 -24.01 13.94
C LYS A 241 -12.93 -22.95 13.15
N PHE A 242 -13.91 -23.37 12.35
CA PHE A 242 -14.76 -22.45 11.60
C PHE A 242 -15.63 -21.59 12.52
N ASP A 243 -16.30 -22.20 13.50
CA ASP A 243 -17.13 -21.47 14.46
C ASP A 243 -16.29 -20.44 15.23
N ALA A 244 -15.07 -20.80 15.65
CA ALA A 244 -14.12 -19.89 16.26
C ALA A 244 -13.67 -18.77 15.32
N MET A 245 -13.36 -19.07 14.05
CA MET A 245 -12.99 -18.05 13.06
C MET A 245 -14.12 -17.02 12.90
N VAL A 246 -15.35 -17.47 12.64
CA VAL A 246 -16.49 -16.58 12.40
C VAL A 246 -16.83 -15.79 13.66
N ALA A 247 -16.77 -16.41 14.84
CA ALA A 247 -17.01 -15.74 16.12
C ALA A 247 -15.99 -14.63 16.41
N ASN A 248 -14.72 -14.83 16.02
CA ASN A 248 -13.62 -13.92 16.32
C ASN A 248 -13.42 -12.81 15.28
N ILE A 249 -14.13 -12.82 14.14
CA ILE A 249 -14.09 -11.70 13.20
C ILE A 249 -14.76 -10.49 13.85
N SER A 250 -13.96 -9.45 14.09
CA SER A 250 -14.42 -8.14 14.53
C SER A 250 -14.82 -7.26 13.34
N LEU A 251 -15.65 -6.23 13.56
CA LEU A 251 -15.98 -5.24 12.55
C LEU A 251 -15.16 -3.97 12.76
N LEU A 252 -14.36 -3.60 11.75
CA LEU A 252 -13.63 -2.33 11.69
C LEU A 252 -14.38 -1.35 10.80
N LEU A 253 -14.88 -0.27 11.40
CA LEU A 253 -15.49 0.82 10.67
C LEU A 253 -14.45 1.90 10.34
N PRO A 254 -14.65 2.70 9.28
CA PRO A 254 -13.69 3.73 8.88
C PRO A 254 -13.41 4.77 9.96
N ILE A 255 -14.39 5.05 10.81
CA ILE A 255 -14.26 5.99 11.93
C ILE A 255 -13.26 5.49 12.98
N ASP A 256 -13.15 4.16 13.13
CA ASP A 256 -12.23 3.51 14.06
C ASP A 256 -10.78 3.59 13.57
N LEU A 257 -10.57 3.88 12.27
CA LEU A 257 -9.26 3.92 11.63
C LEU A 257 -8.66 5.32 11.48
N ILE A 258 -9.43 6.38 11.75
CA ILE A 258 -8.94 7.76 11.58
C ILE A 258 -8.16 8.19 12.80
N LEU A 259 -6.90 8.57 12.58
CA LEU A 259 -6.10 9.25 13.60
C LEU A 259 -6.47 10.73 13.66
N ARG A 260 -7.45 11.08 14.49
CA ARG A 260 -7.94 12.47 14.61
C ARG A 260 -6.89 13.46 15.08
N ASP A 261 -5.85 12.98 15.74
CA ASP A 261 -4.77 13.76 16.32
C ASP A 261 -3.64 14.09 15.33
N VAL A 262 -3.57 13.43 14.17
CA VAL A 262 -2.67 13.85 13.09
C VAL A 262 -3.37 14.92 12.26
N ALA A 263 -2.91 16.17 12.34
CA ALA A 263 -3.52 17.29 11.63
C ALA A 263 -3.46 17.10 10.10
N ALA A 264 -4.56 17.40 9.41
CA ALA A 264 -4.59 17.41 7.96
C ALA A 264 -3.61 18.48 7.42
N PRO A 265 -2.98 18.28 6.25
CA PRO A 265 -2.01 19.21 5.71
C PRO A 265 -2.73 20.50 5.32
N ASN A 266 -2.09 21.65 5.55
CA ASN A 266 -2.59 22.93 5.08
C ASN A 266 -2.39 23.05 3.56
N LEU A 267 -3.45 22.82 2.80
CA LEU A 267 -3.47 22.92 1.34
C LEU A 267 -3.88 24.34 0.93
N SER A 268 -3.12 24.93 0.02
CA SER A 268 -3.35 26.29 -0.50
C SER A 268 -4.23 26.23 -1.75
N THR A 269 -4.97 27.29 -2.09
CA THR A 269 -5.66 27.35 -3.40
C THR A 269 -4.67 27.55 -4.57
N GLN A 270 -3.44 27.97 -4.28
CA GLN A 270 -2.34 28.14 -5.23
C GLN A 270 -1.28 27.04 -5.06
N GLY A 271 -0.66 26.64 -6.18
CA GLY A 271 0.47 25.70 -6.18
C GLY A 271 0.06 24.23 -6.08
N PHE A 272 -0.59 23.72 -7.13
CA PHE A 272 -1.08 22.33 -7.19
C PHE A 272 0.00 21.28 -6.89
N VAL A 273 1.18 21.38 -7.52
CA VAL A 273 2.30 20.45 -7.30
C VAL A 273 2.73 20.41 -5.84
N ARG A 274 2.83 21.58 -5.19
CA ARG A 274 3.18 21.68 -3.77
C ARG A 274 2.12 21.02 -2.88
N ASN A 275 0.84 21.25 -3.17
CA ASN A 275 -0.24 20.61 -2.43
C ASN A 275 -0.26 19.10 -2.63
N TYR A 276 0.00 18.65 -3.86
CA TYR A 276 0.07 17.23 -4.20
C TYR A 276 1.13 16.51 -3.35
N PHE A 277 2.36 17.04 -3.28
CA PHE A 277 3.41 16.45 -2.45
C PHE A 277 3.14 16.59 -0.94
N ARG A 278 2.48 17.67 -0.48
CA ARG A 278 2.02 17.80 0.90
C ARG A 278 0.99 16.73 1.27
N ALA A 279 0.06 16.45 0.36
CA ALA A 279 -0.96 15.43 0.54
C ALA A 279 -0.32 14.02 0.56
N LEU A 280 0.65 13.73 -0.32
CA LEU A 280 1.41 12.47 -0.28
C LEU A 280 2.18 12.32 1.05
N SER A 281 2.90 13.35 1.49
CA SER A 281 3.64 13.30 2.77
C SER A 281 2.73 13.08 3.96
N PHE A 282 1.52 13.64 3.95
CA PHE A 282 0.54 13.42 5.02
C PHE A 282 0.09 11.95 5.12
N GLU A 283 -0.09 11.25 3.99
CA GLU A 283 -0.38 9.80 4.00
C GLU A 283 0.73 8.99 4.67
N PHE A 284 1.99 9.45 4.53
CA PHE A 284 3.11 8.87 5.25
C PHE A 284 3.04 9.18 6.75
N ASP A 285 2.92 10.44 7.14
CA ASP A 285 2.89 10.85 8.55
C ASP A 285 1.82 10.07 9.35
N VAL A 286 0.64 9.87 8.74
CA VAL A 286 -0.43 9.09 9.35
C VAL A 286 -0.06 7.61 9.47
N ARG A 287 0.54 7.00 8.43
CA ARG A 287 1.02 5.61 8.48
C ARG A 287 2.06 5.42 9.58
N THR A 288 3.02 6.33 9.70
CA THR A 288 4.06 6.30 10.74
C THR A 288 3.45 6.34 12.14
N VAL A 289 2.49 7.23 12.40
CA VAL A 289 1.82 7.30 13.71
C VAL A 289 0.98 6.06 14.00
N LYS A 290 0.26 5.52 12.99
CA LYS A 290 -0.51 4.28 13.14
C LYS A 290 0.41 3.10 13.48
N SER A 291 1.57 3.01 12.84
CA SER A 291 2.56 1.93 13.07
C SER A 291 3.07 1.98 14.51
N ARG A 292 3.52 3.15 14.97
CA ARG A 292 4.02 3.37 16.34
C ARG A 292 3.00 3.07 17.44
N ARG A 293 1.70 3.18 17.13
CA ARG A 293 0.62 2.87 18.07
C ARG A 293 0.27 1.39 18.15
N GLY A 294 0.91 0.54 17.35
CA GLY A 294 0.53 -0.86 17.20
C GLY A 294 -0.91 -1.02 16.72
N SER A 295 -1.45 -0.02 16.01
CA SER A 295 -2.85 -0.03 15.57
C SER A 295 -3.04 -1.18 14.57
N VAL A 296 -3.95 -2.11 14.88
CA VAL A 296 -4.32 -3.34 14.14
C VAL A 296 -4.40 -3.15 12.61
N VAL A 297 -4.75 -1.94 12.17
CA VAL A 297 -5.00 -1.54 10.79
C VAL A 297 -3.77 -1.60 9.86
N ILE A 298 -2.56 -1.48 10.39
CA ILE A 298 -1.32 -1.58 9.58
C ILE A 298 -0.81 -3.00 9.52
N ARG A 299 -1.28 -3.88 10.42
CA ARG A 299 -0.73 -5.22 10.49
C ARG A 299 -1.01 -6.04 9.24
N ASP A 300 -1.99 -5.79 8.38
CA ASP A 300 -2.30 -6.79 7.34
C ASP A 300 -1.99 -6.39 5.89
N GLY A 301 -1.10 -5.41 5.65
CA GLY A 301 -0.58 -5.15 4.29
C GLY A 301 -1.60 -4.74 3.21
N PHE A 302 -2.87 -4.55 3.54
CA PHE A 302 -3.90 -4.20 2.56
C PHE A 302 -3.98 -2.68 2.37
N HIS A 303 -3.74 -2.24 1.13
CA HIS A 303 -4.16 -0.93 0.64
C HIS A 303 -5.69 -0.87 0.56
N TYR A 304 -6.37 -0.70 1.68
CA TYR A 304 -7.82 -0.55 1.69
C TYR A 304 -8.20 0.76 0.99
N GLU A 305 -8.62 0.66 -0.27
CA GLU A 305 -9.13 1.80 -1.00
C GLU A 305 -10.36 2.34 -0.28
N ALA A 306 -10.27 3.54 0.27
CA ALA A 306 -11.38 4.19 0.99
C ALA A 306 -12.64 4.35 0.11
N ARG A 307 -12.47 4.27 -1.21
CA ARG A 307 -13.52 4.34 -2.23
C ARG A 307 -14.09 2.98 -2.64
N SER A 308 -13.37 1.88 -2.39
CA SER A 308 -13.85 0.53 -2.75
C SER A 308 -15.22 0.30 -2.15
N GLN A 309 -16.16 -0.24 -2.92
CA GLN A 309 -17.48 -0.63 -2.40
C GLN A 309 -17.48 -2.09 -1.92
N VAL A 310 -16.31 -2.64 -1.66
CA VAL A 310 -16.11 -4.04 -1.27
C VAL A 310 -15.53 -4.05 0.14
N ALA A 311 -16.11 -4.88 1.01
CA ALA A 311 -15.53 -5.11 2.34
C ALA A 311 -14.27 -5.95 2.20
N PHE A 312 -13.32 -5.76 3.10
CA PHE A 312 -12.08 -6.50 3.12
C PHE A 312 -11.96 -7.25 4.44
N VAL A 313 -11.17 -8.32 4.49
CA VAL A 313 -11.01 -9.10 5.72
C VAL A 313 -9.54 -9.46 5.89
N ASN A 314 -9.08 -9.39 7.13
CA ASN A 314 -7.79 -9.92 7.57
C ASN A 314 -8.01 -11.06 8.58
N ASP A 315 -6.96 -11.46 9.31
CA ASP A 315 -7.01 -12.57 10.25
C ASP A 315 -7.96 -12.38 11.43
N THR A 316 -8.33 -11.14 11.79
CA THR A 316 -9.15 -10.87 12.99
C THR A 316 -10.32 -9.91 12.77
N ALA A 317 -10.44 -9.32 11.59
CA ALA A 317 -11.34 -8.21 11.34
C ALA A 317 -11.84 -8.14 9.90
N LEU A 318 -13.11 -7.74 9.76
CA LEU A 318 -13.72 -7.30 8.52
C LEU A 318 -13.74 -5.78 8.49
N TYR A 319 -13.08 -5.19 7.51
CA TYR A 319 -13.08 -3.76 7.25
C TYR A 319 -14.18 -3.38 6.27
N VAL A 320 -15.01 -2.42 6.66
CA VAL A 320 -16.02 -1.79 5.79
C VAL A 320 -15.53 -0.42 5.37
N PRO A 321 -15.25 -0.16 4.07
CA PRO A 321 -14.88 1.17 3.60
C PRO A 321 -16.02 2.20 3.70
N ALA A 322 -15.66 3.47 3.83
CA ALA A 322 -16.61 4.57 4.04
C ALA A 322 -17.60 4.75 2.89
N SER A 323 -17.23 4.42 1.65
CA SER A 323 -18.14 4.49 0.50
C SER A 323 -19.34 3.53 0.63
N MET A 324 -19.22 2.42 1.37
CA MET A 324 -20.33 1.49 1.61
C MET A 324 -21.44 2.10 2.46
N PHE A 325 -21.16 3.16 3.24
CA PHE A 325 -22.19 3.91 3.97
C PHE A 325 -23.16 4.68 3.05
N GLY A 326 -22.77 4.87 1.79
CA GLY A 326 -23.65 5.40 0.75
C GLY A 326 -24.71 4.39 0.28
N LEU A 327 -24.55 3.11 0.59
CA LEU A 327 -25.49 2.04 0.21
C LEU A 327 -26.58 1.79 1.26
N LEU A 328 -26.45 2.37 2.46
CA LEU A 328 -27.43 2.23 3.54
C LEU A 328 -28.72 2.96 3.16
N SER A 329 -29.84 2.24 3.26
CA SER A 329 -31.16 2.85 3.11
C SER A 329 -31.47 3.71 4.33
N GLY A 330 -31.41 5.03 4.17
CA GLY A 330 -31.41 5.96 5.30
C GLY A 330 -32.70 5.96 6.16
N ASN A 331 -33.87 5.82 5.51
CA ASN A 331 -35.19 6.06 6.11
C ASN A 331 -36.17 4.87 5.96
N ASN A 332 -35.68 3.65 5.73
CA ASN A 332 -36.57 2.50 5.70
C ASN A 332 -37.10 2.14 7.09
N THR A 333 -38.37 1.70 7.16
CA THR A 333 -39.04 1.26 8.38
C THR A 333 -38.48 -0.04 8.93
N ASP A 334 -37.89 -0.89 8.07
CA ASP A 334 -37.03 -2.01 8.46
C ASP A 334 -35.66 -1.88 7.78
N PRO A 335 -34.70 -1.20 8.43
CA PRO A 335 -33.36 -0.99 7.90
C PRO A 335 -32.60 -2.28 7.60
N LEU A 336 -32.83 -3.35 8.37
CA LEU A 336 -32.09 -4.60 8.23
C LEU A 336 -32.54 -5.36 6.98
N LEU A 337 -33.85 -5.48 6.77
CA LEU A 337 -34.40 -6.14 5.56
C LEU A 337 -34.00 -5.42 4.27
N ALA A 338 -33.89 -4.09 4.30
CA ALA A 338 -33.53 -3.31 3.13
C ALA A 338 -32.04 -3.38 2.79
N ASP A 339 -31.17 -3.43 3.80
CA ASP A 339 -29.73 -3.32 3.60
C ASP A 339 -29.01 -4.67 3.52
N ALA A 340 -29.53 -5.70 4.20
CA ALA A 340 -28.90 -7.02 4.24
C ALA A 340 -28.65 -7.64 2.85
N PRO A 341 -29.57 -7.54 1.86
CA PRO A 341 -29.31 -8.10 0.53
C PRO A 341 -28.11 -7.47 -0.19
N GLY A 342 -27.89 -6.17 -0.02
CA GLY A 342 -26.80 -5.44 -0.70
C GLY A 342 -25.50 -5.40 0.10
N LEU A 343 -25.57 -5.02 1.37
CA LEU A 343 -24.42 -4.87 2.25
C LEU A 343 -24.03 -6.19 2.91
N GLY A 344 -25.01 -6.96 3.38
CA GLY A 344 -24.78 -8.26 4.00
C GLY A 344 -24.19 -9.27 3.02
N SER A 345 -24.64 -9.29 1.76
CA SER A 345 -24.04 -10.17 0.73
C SER A 345 -22.58 -9.83 0.45
N ARG A 346 -22.21 -8.54 0.40
CA ARG A 346 -20.81 -8.11 0.23
C ARG A 346 -19.95 -8.49 1.43
N MET A 347 -20.45 -8.30 2.65
CA MET A 347 -19.76 -8.74 3.87
C MET A 347 -19.60 -10.27 3.89
N ALA A 348 -20.65 -11.02 3.54
CA ALA A 348 -20.62 -12.48 3.48
C ALA A 348 -19.61 -13.00 2.44
N ALA A 349 -19.56 -12.38 1.25
CA ALA A 349 -18.58 -12.72 0.22
C ALA A 349 -17.14 -12.53 0.71
N THR A 350 -16.89 -11.47 1.48
CA THR A 350 -15.57 -11.23 2.09
C THR A 350 -15.25 -12.27 3.18
N ILE A 351 -16.19 -12.59 4.07
CA ILE A 351 -16.00 -13.67 5.06
C ILE A 351 -15.75 -15.01 4.35
N TRP A 352 -16.47 -15.30 3.27
CA TRP A 352 -16.26 -16.50 2.45
C TRP A 352 -14.87 -16.55 1.81
N LEU A 353 -14.35 -15.42 1.32
CA LEU A 353 -13.00 -15.35 0.79
C LEU A 353 -11.95 -15.75 1.83
N LYS A 354 -12.13 -15.34 3.09
CA LYS A 354 -11.26 -15.78 4.21
C LYS A 354 -11.34 -17.29 4.44
N VAL A 355 -12.54 -17.86 4.39
CA VAL A 355 -12.71 -19.31 4.50
C VAL A 355 -11.96 -20.03 3.39
N ILE A 356 -12.06 -19.58 2.14
CA ILE A 356 -11.35 -20.21 1.00
C ILE A 356 -9.83 -20.12 1.17
N THR A 357 -9.32 -18.97 1.60
CA THR A 357 -7.89 -18.66 1.60
C THR A 357 -7.15 -19.14 2.86
N SER A 358 -7.88 -19.58 3.89
CA SER A 358 -7.25 -20.06 5.12
C SER A 358 -6.59 -21.43 4.95
N GLU A 359 -5.40 -21.56 5.52
CA GLU A 359 -4.61 -22.80 5.56
C GLU A 359 -4.95 -23.70 6.75
N MET A 360 -5.87 -23.28 7.65
CA MET A 360 -6.17 -24.00 8.88
C MET A 360 -7.00 -25.29 8.70
N TRP A 361 -7.51 -25.52 7.49
CA TRP A 361 -8.38 -26.64 7.17
C TRP A 361 -7.60 -27.92 6.94
N SER A 362 -8.20 -29.07 7.27
CA SER A 362 -7.69 -30.34 6.77
C SER A 362 -7.71 -30.38 5.23
N SER A 363 -6.81 -31.16 4.61
CA SER A 363 -6.73 -31.27 3.14
C SER A 363 -8.06 -31.67 2.51
N GLN A 364 -8.84 -32.53 3.17
CA GLN A 364 -10.17 -32.95 2.71
C GLN A 364 -11.19 -31.81 2.75
N THR A 365 -11.26 -31.08 3.87
CA THR A 365 -12.15 -29.92 4.01
C THR A 365 -11.76 -28.82 3.03
N HIS A 366 -10.45 -28.55 2.87
CA HIS A 366 -9.97 -27.56 1.93
C HIS A 366 -10.38 -27.88 0.47
N GLN A 367 -10.23 -29.14 0.04
CA GLN A 367 -10.72 -29.57 -1.27
C GLN A 367 -12.23 -29.42 -1.42
N ALA A 368 -13.01 -29.75 -0.39
CA ALA A 368 -14.47 -29.61 -0.42
C ALA A 368 -14.92 -28.13 -0.47
N ILE A 369 -14.21 -27.23 0.23
CA ILE A 369 -14.43 -25.77 0.13
C ILE A 369 -14.16 -25.29 -1.29
N LEU A 370 -13.04 -25.70 -1.90
CA LEU A 370 -12.69 -25.30 -3.27
C LEU A 370 -13.69 -25.81 -4.31
N GLN A 371 -14.32 -26.96 -4.09
CA GLN A 371 -15.38 -27.49 -4.96
C GLN A 371 -16.74 -26.80 -4.77
N HIS A 372 -16.94 -26.14 -3.62
CA HIS A 372 -18.17 -25.39 -3.32
C HIS A 372 -18.08 -23.90 -3.71
N ARG A 373 -16.87 -23.43 -4.08
CA ARG A 373 -16.66 -22.11 -4.68
C ARG A 373 -17.40 -22.00 -6.01
#